data_AF-A0AAV5CWW4-F1
#
_entry.id   AF-A0AAV5CWW4-F1
#
_cell.length_a   1.000
_cell.length_b   1.000
_cell.length_c   1.000
_cell.angle_alpha   90.00
_cell.angle_beta   90.00
_cell.angle_gamma   90.00
#
_symmetry.space_group_name_H-M   'P 1'
#
loop_
_entity.id
_entity.type
_entity.pdbx_description
1 polymer ?
#
loop_
_entity_poly.entity_id
_entity_poly.type
_entity_poly.pdbx_seq_one_letter_code
_entity_poly.pdbx_strand_id
1 'polypeptide(L)'
;MVPATGAGAAAVPAETQMLLLESRREVGSSTSDEGVLYALMLPVLDGGFRASLQGSPEDELQFCFESGDPEVQTVEAVDALFISSGDNPFNLLKESIKTLSKIKGTFSHIEDKEIPANLDWFGWCTWDAFYKDVNPAGIEEGLRSLCEGGAPPRFLIIDDGWQETVDAFKKVDETLREQTLFALRLADLKENHKFRGDTYKNLGDLVKKIKEKHGIKYVYAWHALLGYWGGVLATSDAMKKYNPKLVYPVQSPGNVANLRDIAMDSLEKFGVGVIDPAKIYDFYNDQHSYLTSIGVDGVKVDVQNVLETLGQGFGGRVAITQKYQHALEASIARNFKGNNLICCMSHNSDSIFSSLKSAVARASEDFMPREPTFQTLHIASVAFNSLLLGEVFIPDWDMFHSKHESAEFHGAARALSGGGVYVSDKPGVHDFSVLKKLVLPDGSILRAKHAGRPTRDCLFSDPVMDGKRHELKSSSTSS
;
A
#
# COMPACT_ATOMS: atom_id res chain seq x y z
N MET A 1 1.22 9.80 -3.05
CA MET A 1 0.36 11.02 -3.12
C MET A 1 0.67 11.94 -1.95
N VAL A 2 0.98 13.20 -2.25
CA VAL A 2 1.20 14.28 -1.28
C VAL A 2 -0.08 15.13 -1.23
N PRO A 3 -0.65 15.44 -0.05
CA PRO A 3 -1.83 16.28 0.05
C PRO A 3 -1.54 17.71 -0.43
N ALA A 4 -2.55 18.35 -1.02
CA ALA A 4 -2.50 19.75 -1.42
C ALA A 4 -3.71 20.51 -0.86
N THR A 5 -3.51 21.78 -0.54
CA THR A 5 -4.54 22.70 -0.05
C THR A 5 -4.46 24.02 -0.81
N GLY A 6 -5.59 24.65 -1.10
CA GLY A 6 -5.64 25.94 -1.78
C GLY A 6 -7.03 26.56 -1.79
N ALA A 7 -7.12 27.79 -2.31
CA ALA A 7 -8.36 28.58 -2.31
C ALA A 7 -9.07 28.65 -3.69
N GLY A 8 -8.49 28.04 -4.72
CA GLY A 8 -9.01 28.04 -6.10
C GLY A 8 -8.78 26.71 -6.80
N ALA A 9 -9.42 26.51 -7.95
CA ALA A 9 -9.29 25.29 -8.74
C ALA A 9 -7.87 25.11 -9.27
N ALA A 10 -7.12 26.18 -9.56
CA ALA A 10 -5.71 26.11 -10.00
C ALA A 10 -4.79 25.41 -8.99
N ALA A 11 -5.20 25.30 -7.72
CA ALA A 11 -4.45 24.59 -6.68
C ALA A 11 -4.74 23.09 -6.63
N VAL A 12 -5.71 22.58 -7.42
CA VAL A 12 -6.07 21.16 -7.48
C VAL A 12 -5.05 20.42 -8.36
N PRO A 13 -4.22 19.51 -7.78
CA PRO A 13 -3.21 18.80 -8.56
C PRO A 13 -3.81 17.87 -9.62
N ALA A 14 -3.01 17.51 -10.62
CA ALA A 14 -3.35 16.48 -11.59
C ALA A 14 -3.61 15.13 -10.91
N GLU A 15 -4.57 14.36 -11.43
CA GLU A 15 -5.00 13.06 -10.87
C GLU A 15 -5.57 13.12 -9.44
N THR A 16 -6.19 14.24 -9.04
CA THR A 16 -6.84 14.35 -7.74
C THR A 16 -8.00 13.35 -7.63
N GLN A 17 -7.92 12.45 -6.63
CA GLN A 17 -8.90 11.37 -6.37
C GLN A 17 -9.96 11.72 -5.33
N MET A 18 -9.74 12.78 -4.56
CA MET A 18 -10.66 13.29 -3.56
C MET A 18 -10.45 14.80 -3.42
N LEU A 19 -11.52 15.57 -3.56
CA LEU A 19 -11.52 17.00 -3.29
C LEU A 19 -12.52 17.30 -2.18
N LEU A 20 -12.02 17.87 -1.08
CA LEU A 20 -12.84 18.34 0.04
C LEU A 20 -12.81 19.87 0.04
N LEU A 21 -13.98 20.49 0.01
CA LEU A 21 -14.17 21.93 -0.02
C LEU A 21 -14.74 22.41 1.31
N GLU A 22 -14.21 23.51 1.84
CA GLU A 22 -14.76 24.21 3.00
C GLU A 22 -15.46 25.49 2.53
N SER A 23 -16.73 25.65 2.90
CA SER A 23 -17.49 26.89 2.72
C SER A 23 -17.84 27.46 4.08
N ARG A 24 -17.35 28.67 4.37
CA ARG A 24 -17.70 29.42 5.58
C ARG A 24 -18.82 30.39 5.24
N ARG A 25 -19.97 30.26 5.89
CA ARG A 25 -21.00 31.30 5.80
C ARG A 25 -20.51 32.53 6.57
N GLU A 26 -20.54 33.70 5.93
CA GLU A 26 -20.42 34.98 6.64
C GLU A 26 -21.65 35.17 7.53
N VAL A 27 -21.60 34.70 8.77
CA VAL A 27 -22.62 35.00 9.77
C VAL A 27 -22.06 36.06 10.71
N GLY A 28 -22.72 37.23 10.73
CA GLY A 28 -22.36 38.33 11.60
C GLY A 28 -22.38 37.94 13.07
N SER A 29 -21.20 37.90 13.67
CA SER A 29 -20.89 37.84 15.11
C SER A 29 -21.27 36.56 15.89
N SER A 30 -20.29 36.13 16.70
CA SER A 30 -20.31 35.13 17.79
C SER A 30 -20.08 33.64 17.45
N THR A 31 -18.80 33.26 17.44
CA THR A 31 -18.19 32.14 18.21
C THR A 31 -18.98 30.82 18.35
N SER A 32 -19.31 30.17 17.25
CA SER A 32 -19.48 28.70 17.21
C SER A 32 -19.25 28.18 15.79
N ASP A 33 -18.82 26.92 15.64
CA ASP A 33 -18.67 26.21 14.36
C ASP A 33 -19.98 26.06 13.54
N GLU A 34 -21.09 26.67 13.96
CA GLU A 34 -22.44 26.52 13.38
C GLU A 34 -22.59 27.11 11.95
N GLY A 35 -21.51 27.51 11.30
CA GLY A 35 -21.52 28.16 9.98
C GLY A 35 -20.65 27.50 8.89
N VAL A 36 -19.98 26.38 9.17
CA VAL A 36 -19.09 25.73 8.20
C VAL A 36 -19.79 24.57 7.50
N LEU A 37 -19.82 24.60 6.17
CA LEU A 37 -20.32 23.53 5.33
C LEU A 37 -19.18 22.93 4.52
N TYR A 38 -19.10 21.61 4.48
CA TYR A 38 -18.16 20.87 3.66
C TYR A 38 -18.87 20.28 2.44
N ALA A 39 -18.18 20.30 1.29
CA ALA A 39 -18.59 19.54 0.11
C ALA A 39 -17.48 18.57 -0.28
N LEU A 40 -17.84 17.32 -0.52
CA LEU A 40 -16.93 16.25 -0.93
C LEU A 40 -17.21 15.91 -2.39
N MET A 41 -16.16 15.89 -3.21
CA MET A 41 -16.19 15.42 -4.59
C MET A 41 -15.25 14.21 -4.71
N LEU A 42 -15.81 13.08 -5.14
CA LEU A 42 -15.09 11.83 -5.39
C LEU A 42 -15.24 11.48 -6.87
N PRO A 43 -14.22 11.71 -7.71
CA PRO A 43 -14.17 11.09 -9.03
C PRO A 43 -14.03 9.57 -8.87
N VAL A 44 -14.83 8.81 -9.63
CA VAL A 44 -14.99 7.35 -9.44
C VAL A 44 -14.87 6.60 -10.76
N LEU A 45 -14.88 5.26 -10.67
CA LEU A 45 -14.91 4.40 -11.85
C LEU A 45 -16.30 4.42 -12.51
N ASP A 46 -16.32 4.48 -13.84
CA ASP A 46 -17.53 4.38 -14.66
C ASP A 46 -17.25 3.45 -15.85
N GLY A 47 -17.82 2.24 -15.78
CA GLY A 47 -17.51 1.16 -16.71
C GLY A 47 -16.01 0.85 -16.78
N GLY A 48 -15.43 0.93 -17.97
CA GLY A 48 -14.00 0.70 -18.22
C GLY A 48 -13.08 1.90 -17.97
N PHE A 49 -13.60 2.99 -17.40
CA PHE A 49 -12.92 4.27 -17.30
C PHE A 49 -12.74 4.73 -15.85
N ARG A 50 -11.63 5.41 -15.60
CA ARG A 50 -11.31 6.10 -14.35
C ARG A 50 -11.50 7.60 -14.52
N ALA A 51 -12.20 8.23 -13.58
CA ALA A 51 -12.23 9.67 -13.46
C ALA A 51 -11.15 10.20 -12.50
N SER A 52 -10.69 11.43 -12.76
CA SER A 52 -9.92 12.23 -11.80
C SER A 52 -10.21 13.73 -12.00
N LEU A 53 -9.81 14.54 -11.02
CA LEU A 53 -9.95 16.00 -11.07
C LEU A 53 -8.57 16.67 -11.18
N GLN A 54 -8.53 17.85 -11.79
CA GLN A 54 -7.34 18.71 -11.82
C GLN A 54 -7.70 20.18 -12.04
N GLY A 55 -6.80 21.09 -11.68
CA GLY A 55 -6.93 22.52 -11.93
C GLY A 55 -6.27 22.95 -13.23
N SER A 56 -6.83 23.98 -13.88
CA SER A 56 -6.15 24.72 -14.97
C SER A 56 -5.46 25.99 -14.46
N PRO A 57 -4.49 26.54 -15.19
CA PRO A 57 -3.90 27.85 -14.90
C PRO A 57 -4.92 29.01 -14.88
N GLU A 58 -6.04 28.85 -15.57
CA GLU A 58 -7.16 29.81 -15.62
C GLU A 58 -8.15 29.67 -14.45
N ASP A 59 -7.81 28.87 -13.44
CA ASP A 59 -8.64 28.59 -12.26
C ASP A 59 -9.95 27.85 -12.60
N GLU A 60 -9.90 26.97 -13.61
CA GLU A 60 -11.00 26.08 -13.96
C GLU A 60 -10.77 24.68 -13.37
N LEU A 61 -11.82 24.07 -12.81
CA LEU A 61 -11.79 22.67 -12.40
C LEU A 61 -12.06 21.80 -13.63
N GLN A 62 -11.07 20.99 -13.99
CA GLN A 62 -11.11 20.07 -15.11
C GLN A 62 -11.43 18.65 -14.63
N PHE A 63 -12.18 17.94 -15.47
CA PHE A 63 -12.56 16.55 -15.27
C PHE A 63 -11.82 15.68 -16.29
N CYS A 64 -11.02 14.73 -15.81
CA CYS A 64 -10.28 13.78 -16.63
C CYS A 64 -10.95 12.42 -16.61
N PHE A 65 -11.03 11.75 -17.76
CA PHE A 65 -11.71 10.46 -17.90
C PHE A 65 -10.97 9.56 -18.87
N GLU A 66 -10.40 8.46 -18.37
CA GLU A 66 -9.44 7.64 -19.11
C GLU A 66 -9.71 6.13 -18.95
N SER A 67 -9.65 5.38 -20.05
CA SER A 67 -9.69 3.91 -20.03
C SER A 67 -8.30 3.27 -19.95
N GLY A 68 -7.25 3.99 -20.36
CA GLY A 68 -5.91 3.41 -20.50
C GLY A 68 -5.78 2.38 -21.63
N ASP A 69 -6.74 2.31 -22.55
CA ASP A 69 -6.71 1.46 -23.74
C ASP A 69 -7.38 2.19 -24.92
N PRO A 70 -6.66 2.49 -26.02
CA PRO A 70 -7.22 3.18 -27.19
C PRO A 70 -8.45 2.50 -27.82
N GLU A 71 -8.60 1.19 -27.62
CA GLU A 71 -9.73 0.40 -28.13
C GLU A 71 -10.97 0.47 -27.22
N VAL A 72 -10.81 1.00 -26.00
CA VAL A 72 -11.91 1.19 -25.05
C VAL A 72 -12.33 2.66 -25.11
N GLN A 73 -13.40 2.91 -25.85
CA GLN A 73 -13.90 4.26 -26.16
C GLN A 73 -15.32 4.47 -25.62
N THR A 74 -15.63 5.72 -25.28
CA THR A 74 -16.96 6.16 -24.85
C THR A 74 -17.21 7.59 -25.32
N VAL A 75 -18.48 7.97 -25.40
CA VAL A 75 -18.93 9.35 -25.63
C VAL A 75 -19.68 9.94 -24.44
N GLU A 76 -19.86 9.16 -23.36
CA GLU A 76 -20.58 9.53 -22.15
C GLU A 76 -19.80 9.15 -20.89
N ALA A 77 -19.95 9.97 -19.86
CA ALA A 77 -19.52 9.71 -18.48
C ALA A 77 -20.74 10.00 -17.59
N VAL A 78 -21.39 8.95 -17.10
CA VAL A 78 -22.72 9.03 -16.46
C VAL A 78 -22.58 8.96 -14.94
N ASP A 79 -21.76 8.05 -14.44
CA ASP A 79 -21.62 7.75 -13.01
C ASP A 79 -20.21 8.06 -12.48
N ALA A 80 -19.51 9.00 -13.13
CA ALA A 80 -18.07 9.19 -12.97
C ALA A 80 -17.67 10.17 -11.84
N LEU A 81 -18.64 10.86 -11.21
CA LEU A 81 -18.41 11.79 -10.10
C LEU A 81 -19.50 11.66 -9.03
N PHE A 82 -19.09 11.45 -7.77
CA PHE A 82 -19.97 11.47 -6.61
C PHE A 82 -19.77 12.76 -5.81
N ILE A 83 -20.86 13.46 -5.49
CA ILE A 83 -20.84 14.71 -4.73
C ILE A 83 -21.78 14.60 -3.53
N SER A 84 -21.31 15.04 -2.36
CA SER A 84 -22.09 15.10 -1.13
C SER A 84 -21.68 16.31 -0.29
N SER A 85 -22.52 16.74 0.65
CA SER A 85 -22.23 17.85 1.57
C SER A 85 -22.70 17.58 3.00
N GLY A 86 -22.06 18.25 3.95
CA GLY A 86 -22.36 18.08 5.38
C GLY A 86 -21.59 19.07 6.27
N ASP A 87 -21.96 19.14 7.55
CA ASP A 87 -21.37 20.03 8.56
C ASP A 87 -20.16 19.43 9.31
N ASN A 88 -19.91 18.12 9.11
CA ASN A 88 -18.80 17.40 9.69
C ASN A 88 -18.05 16.62 8.60
N PRO A 89 -16.78 16.94 8.32
CA PRO A 89 -16.06 16.39 7.17
C PRO A 89 -15.76 14.89 7.33
N PHE A 90 -15.62 14.41 8.57
CA PHE A 90 -15.35 13.00 8.85
C PHE A 90 -16.60 12.14 8.69
N ASN A 91 -17.75 12.62 9.19
CA ASN A 91 -19.02 11.93 8.96
C ASN A 91 -19.40 11.98 7.48
N LEU A 92 -19.15 13.12 6.81
CA LEU A 92 -19.37 13.29 5.38
C LEU A 92 -18.59 12.25 4.58
N LEU A 93 -17.28 12.10 4.83
CA LEU A 93 -16.44 11.09 4.18
C LEU A 93 -16.97 9.67 4.41
N LYS A 94 -17.19 9.30 5.67
CA LYS A 94 -17.66 7.97 6.07
C LYS A 94 -18.97 7.58 5.38
N GLU A 95 -20.00 8.42 5.51
CA GLU A 95 -21.33 8.10 4.97
C GLU A 95 -21.35 8.18 3.43
N SER A 96 -20.52 9.04 2.83
CA SER A 96 -20.34 9.09 1.37
C SER A 96 -19.73 7.80 0.84
N ILE A 97 -18.64 7.31 1.45
CA ILE A 97 -17.97 6.08 1.01
C ILE A 97 -18.89 4.86 1.21
N LYS A 98 -19.64 4.79 2.32
CA LYS A 98 -20.67 3.75 2.52
C LYS A 98 -21.80 3.78 1.50
N THR A 99 -22.23 4.97 1.10
CA THR A 99 -23.29 5.14 0.09
C THR A 99 -22.74 4.73 -1.28
N LEU A 100 -21.55 5.22 -1.62
CA LEU A 100 -20.88 4.93 -2.87
C LEU A 100 -20.58 3.43 -3.03
N SER A 101 -20.16 2.74 -1.97
CA SER A 101 -19.90 1.29 -2.01
C SER A 101 -21.17 0.49 -2.34
N LYS A 102 -22.33 0.90 -1.82
CA LYS A 102 -23.62 0.28 -2.15
C LYS A 102 -24.07 0.57 -3.58
N ILE A 103 -23.82 1.78 -4.07
CA ILE A 103 -24.16 2.16 -5.45
C ILE A 103 -23.30 1.38 -6.45
N LYS A 104 -21.98 1.33 -6.22
CA LYS A 104 -21.03 0.73 -7.16
C LYS A 104 -20.93 -0.78 -7.05
N GLY A 105 -20.98 -1.33 -5.84
CA GLY A 105 -20.90 -2.78 -5.60
C GLY A 105 -19.54 -3.42 -5.94
N THR A 106 -18.51 -2.63 -6.28
CA THR A 106 -17.17 -3.11 -6.67
C THR A 106 -16.13 -2.99 -5.57
N PHE A 107 -16.47 -2.34 -4.45
CA PHE A 107 -15.63 -2.23 -3.27
C PHE A 107 -16.51 -2.19 -2.03
N SER A 108 -15.91 -2.34 -0.84
CA SER A 108 -16.63 -2.26 0.43
C SER A 108 -15.97 -1.28 1.39
N HIS A 109 -16.78 -0.72 2.27
CA HIS A 109 -16.30 0.13 3.35
C HIS A 109 -15.56 -0.73 4.39
N ILE A 110 -14.58 -0.17 5.12
CA ILE A 110 -13.74 -0.94 6.04
C ILE A 110 -14.52 -1.66 7.15
N GLU A 111 -15.66 -1.11 7.58
CA GLU A 111 -16.56 -1.73 8.58
C GLU A 111 -17.18 -3.05 8.11
N ASP A 112 -17.23 -3.30 6.80
CA ASP A 112 -17.77 -4.54 6.22
C ASP A 112 -16.68 -5.58 5.92
N LYS A 113 -15.41 -5.28 6.27
CA LYS A 113 -14.26 -6.15 5.99
C LYS A 113 -13.73 -6.80 7.27
N GLU A 114 -13.17 -7.99 7.12
CA GLU A 114 -12.50 -8.69 8.22
C GLU A 114 -11.15 -8.01 8.53
N ILE A 115 -10.99 -7.58 9.79
CA ILE A 115 -9.75 -7.02 10.31
C ILE A 115 -8.77 -8.17 10.61
N PRO A 116 -7.58 -8.20 10.00
CA PRO A 116 -6.65 -9.30 10.22
C PRO A 116 -5.97 -9.20 11.59
N ALA A 117 -5.87 -10.35 12.27
CA ALA A 117 -5.41 -10.45 13.65
C ALA A 117 -3.91 -10.13 13.84
N ASN A 118 -3.12 -10.06 12.76
CA ASN A 118 -1.71 -9.66 12.83
C ASN A 118 -1.53 -8.21 13.30
N LEU A 119 -2.54 -7.35 13.12
CA LEU A 119 -2.46 -5.92 13.45
C LEU A 119 -2.37 -5.62 14.95
N ASP A 120 -2.70 -6.58 15.82
CA ASP A 120 -2.60 -6.41 17.27
C ASP A 120 -1.22 -6.84 17.82
N TRP A 121 -0.31 -7.23 16.93
CA TRP A 121 1.01 -7.75 17.26
C TRP A 121 2.11 -6.84 16.73
N PHE A 122 3.11 -6.57 17.56
CA PHE A 122 4.32 -5.88 17.13
C PHE A 122 5.03 -6.71 16.06
N GLY A 123 5.38 -6.03 14.96
CA GLY A 123 6.03 -6.67 13.83
C GLY A 123 7.48 -6.27 13.59
N TRP A 124 8.16 -7.07 12.78
CA TRP A 124 9.45 -6.73 12.17
C TRP A 124 9.38 -7.03 10.68
N CYS A 125 9.82 -6.07 9.85
CA CYS A 125 9.96 -6.21 8.42
C CYS A 125 11.45 -6.34 8.07
N THR A 126 11.81 -7.22 7.14
CA THR A 126 13.21 -7.45 6.78
C THR A 126 13.78 -6.45 5.77
N TRP A 127 12.96 -5.54 5.24
CA TRP A 127 13.32 -4.68 4.09
C TRP A 127 14.50 -3.74 4.37
N ASP A 128 14.41 -2.73 5.23
CA ASP A 128 15.56 -1.85 5.50
C ASP A 128 16.70 -2.54 6.26
N ALA A 129 16.41 -3.68 6.90
CA ALA A 129 17.41 -4.45 7.62
C ALA A 129 18.42 -5.08 6.65
N PHE A 130 17.94 -5.60 5.52
CA PHE A 130 18.78 -6.40 4.60
C PHE A 130 18.59 -6.07 3.12
N TYR A 131 17.54 -5.37 2.75
CA TYR A 131 17.01 -5.29 1.39
C TYR A 131 16.98 -6.68 0.76
N LYS A 132 17.47 -6.81 -0.48
CA LYS A 132 17.55 -8.07 -1.20
C LYS A 132 18.55 -9.08 -0.60
N ASP A 133 19.34 -8.72 0.40
CA ASP A 133 20.31 -9.62 1.05
C ASP A 133 19.72 -10.42 2.23
N VAL A 134 18.41 -10.32 2.47
CA VAL A 134 17.71 -11.08 3.51
C VAL A 134 18.02 -12.58 3.42
N ASN A 135 18.32 -13.19 4.56
CA ASN A 135 18.69 -14.59 4.65
C ASN A 135 18.31 -15.19 6.03
N PRO A 136 18.29 -16.53 6.17
CA PRO A 136 17.89 -17.18 7.42
C PRO A 136 18.69 -16.78 8.66
N ALA A 137 20.00 -16.54 8.53
CA ALA A 137 20.85 -16.18 9.67
C ALA A 137 20.54 -14.77 10.16
N GLY A 138 20.36 -13.81 9.25
CA GLY A 138 19.95 -12.45 9.58
C GLY A 138 18.58 -12.37 10.23
N ILE A 139 17.61 -13.16 9.75
CA ILE A 139 16.27 -13.26 10.36
C ILE A 139 16.39 -13.79 11.80
N GLU A 140 17.12 -14.89 12.00
CA GLU A 140 17.32 -15.49 13.31
C GLU A 140 18.01 -14.54 14.30
N GLU A 141 18.98 -13.76 13.82
CA GLU A 141 19.67 -12.76 14.64
C GLU A 141 18.75 -11.61 15.05
N GLY A 142 17.97 -11.05 14.12
CA GLY A 142 17.06 -9.94 14.41
C GLY A 142 15.92 -10.34 15.34
N LEU A 143 15.35 -11.53 15.16
CA LEU A 143 14.34 -12.06 16.08
C LEU A 143 14.90 -12.26 17.48
N ARG A 144 16.10 -12.84 17.60
CA ARG A 144 16.79 -13.01 18.88
C ARG A 144 17.06 -11.67 19.55
N SER A 145 17.61 -10.68 18.84
CA SER A 145 17.96 -9.38 19.42
C SER A 145 16.74 -8.62 19.93
N LEU A 146 15.62 -8.65 19.19
CA LEU A 146 14.37 -8.04 19.64
C LEU A 146 13.77 -8.75 20.87
N CYS A 147 13.80 -10.08 20.90
CA CYS A 147 13.32 -10.86 22.05
C CYS A 147 14.16 -10.60 23.30
N GLU A 148 15.49 -10.63 23.21
CA GLU A 148 16.41 -10.37 24.32
C GLU A 148 16.29 -8.92 24.84
N GLY A 149 15.97 -7.96 23.97
CA GLY A 149 15.74 -6.57 24.37
C GLY A 149 14.38 -6.28 25.02
N GLY A 150 13.49 -7.27 25.07
CA GLY A 150 12.16 -7.15 25.69
C GLY A 150 11.10 -6.48 24.80
N ALA A 151 11.30 -6.48 23.48
CA ALA A 151 10.30 -6.07 22.50
C ALA A 151 10.07 -7.22 21.49
N PRO A 152 9.58 -8.39 21.94
CA PRO A 152 9.59 -9.59 21.12
C PRO A 152 8.52 -9.49 20.01
N PRO A 153 8.89 -9.54 18.71
CA PRO A 153 7.91 -9.49 17.64
C PRO A 153 7.05 -10.76 17.66
N ARG A 154 5.78 -10.60 17.28
CA ARG A 154 4.85 -11.72 17.02
C ARG A 154 4.38 -11.74 15.57
N PHE A 155 4.76 -10.73 14.81
CA PHE A 155 4.54 -10.62 13.38
C PHE A 155 5.88 -10.42 12.66
N LEU A 156 6.11 -11.16 11.57
CA LEU A 156 7.29 -11.03 10.72
C LEU A 156 6.84 -10.84 9.28
N ILE A 157 7.40 -9.86 8.58
CA ILE A 157 7.33 -9.73 7.12
C ILE A 157 8.68 -10.13 6.56
N ILE A 158 8.74 -11.25 5.85
CA ILE A 158 9.88 -11.60 5.00
C ILE A 158 9.68 -10.84 3.69
N ASP A 159 10.30 -9.67 3.63
CA ASP A 159 10.20 -8.75 2.50
C ASP A 159 11.07 -9.20 1.31
N ASP A 160 11.13 -8.40 0.24
CA ASP A 160 11.79 -8.74 -1.03
C ASP A 160 13.23 -9.27 -0.85
N GLY A 161 13.53 -10.32 -1.61
CA GLY A 161 14.83 -10.99 -1.66
C GLY A 161 14.76 -12.49 -1.39
N TRP A 162 13.60 -13.05 -1.02
CA TRP A 162 13.46 -14.49 -0.77
C TRP A 162 13.14 -15.31 -2.04
N GLN A 163 12.60 -14.66 -3.08
CA GLN A 163 12.12 -15.31 -4.30
C GLN A 163 13.24 -15.69 -5.28
N GLU A 164 12.98 -16.71 -6.10
CA GLU A 164 13.83 -17.05 -7.25
C GLU A 164 13.53 -16.11 -8.43
N THR A 165 14.48 -15.22 -8.72
CA THR A 165 14.35 -14.20 -9.77
C THR A 165 15.49 -14.26 -10.76
N VAL A 166 15.20 -13.99 -12.03
CA VAL A 166 16.21 -13.91 -13.09
C VAL A 166 16.38 -12.47 -13.55
N ASP A 167 17.62 -12.02 -13.56
CA ASP A 167 18.05 -10.83 -14.29
C ASP A 167 18.37 -11.26 -15.74
N ALA A 168 17.41 -11.03 -16.63
CA ALA A 168 17.54 -11.36 -18.05
C ALA A 168 18.53 -10.46 -18.80
N PHE A 169 19.00 -9.38 -18.17
CA PHE A 169 19.79 -8.31 -18.79
C PHE A 169 21.23 -8.26 -18.30
N LYS A 170 21.56 -9.00 -17.23
CA LYS A 170 22.90 -9.12 -16.63
C LYS A 170 24.05 -9.37 -17.62
N LYS A 171 23.79 -10.10 -18.71
CA LYS A 171 24.81 -10.47 -19.71
C LYS A 171 24.90 -9.48 -20.88
N VAL A 172 23.95 -8.55 -21.00
CA VAL A 172 23.75 -7.75 -22.21
C VAL A 172 24.50 -6.43 -22.11
N ASP A 173 24.59 -5.82 -20.92
CA ASP A 173 25.35 -4.58 -20.72
C ASP A 173 25.54 -4.26 -19.21
N GLU A 174 26.78 -4.28 -18.70
CA GLU A 174 27.06 -3.91 -17.30
C GLU A 174 26.74 -2.44 -17.01
N THR A 175 26.70 -1.57 -18.04
CA THR A 175 26.41 -0.13 -17.88
C THR A 175 24.94 0.16 -17.61
N LEU A 176 24.03 -0.81 -17.85
CA LEU A 176 22.59 -0.68 -17.63
C LEU A 176 22.11 -1.30 -16.31
N ARG A 177 23.04 -1.66 -15.42
CA ARG A 177 22.73 -2.43 -14.21
C ARG A 177 21.77 -1.70 -13.25
N GLU A 178 21.91 -0.39 -13.10
CA GLU A 178 20.99 0.41 -12.29
C GLU A 178 19.59 0.47 -12.92
N GLN A 179 19.51 0.53 -14.26
CA GLN A 179 18.25 0.61 -15.00
C GLN A 179 17.50 -0.73 -15.04
N THR A 180 18.14 -1.85 -14.72
CA THR A 180 17.55 -3.19 -14.83
C THR A 180 17.08 -3.75 -13.49
N LEU A 181 17.34 -3.04 -12.37
CA LEU A 181 16.99 -3.47 -11.01
C LEU A 181 15.51 -3.82 -10.83
N PHE A 182 14.63 -3.08 -11.51
CA PHE A 182 13.17 -3.30 -11.49
C PHE A 182 12.70 -4.24 -12.61
N ALA A 183 13.55 -4.58 -13.56
CA ALA A 183 13.22 -5.48 -14.68
C ALA A 183 13.44 -6.98 -14.37
N LEU A 184 13.85 -7.31 -13.14
CA LEU A 184 13.97 -8.69 -12.67
C LEU A 184 12.63 -9.41 -12.74
N ARG A 185 12.64 -10.70 -13.07
CA ARG A 185 11.41 -11.48 -13.27
C ARG A 185 11.36 -12.69 -12.37
N LEU A 186 10.17 -13.01 -11.86
CA LEU A 186 9.94 -14.22 -11.07
C LEU A 186 10.14 -15.45 -11.95
N ALA A 187 11.02 -16.36 -11.54
CA ALA A 187 11.33 -17.56 -12.30
C ALA A 187 10.70 -18.82 -11.68
N ASP A 188 10.50 -18.87 -10.36
CA ASP A 188 9.86 -19.98 -9.66
C ASP A 188 8.97 -19.45 -8.52
N LEU A 189 7.99 -20.23 -8.10
CA LEU A 189 7.13 -19.89 -6.95
C LEU A 189 7.83 -20.15 -5.61
N LYS A 190 8.89 -20.97 -5.61
CA LYS A 190 9.65 -21.34 -4.42
C LYS A 190 10.76 -20.34 -4.12
N GLU A 191 11.25 -20.40 -2.89
CA GLU A 191 12.37 -19.61 -2.39
C GLU A 191 13.64 -19.86 -3.18
N ASN A 192 14.52 -18.86 -3.23
CA ASN A 192 15.82 -18.96 -3.86
C ASN A 192 16.84 -19.73 -3.01
N HIS A 193 18.04 -19.87 -3.57
CA HIS A 193 19.18 -20.56 -2.95
C HIS A 193 19.56 -20.07 -1.54
N LYS A 194 19.29 -18.81 -1.16
CA LYS A 194 19.65 -18.29 0.19
C LYS A 194 18.89 -18.99 1.31
N PHE A 195 17.74 -19.57 0.99
CA PHE A 195 16.88 -20.27 1.94
C PHE A 195 16.97 -21.79 1.81
N ARG A 196 17.90 -22.29 0.99
CA ARG A 196 18.16 -23.72 0.78
C ARG A 196 19.60 -24.05 1.18
N GLY A 197 19.79 -24.60 2.37
CA GLY A 197 21.14 -24.94 2.85
C GLY A 197 21.13 -25.95 4.00
N ASP A 198 22.31 -26.13 4.61
CA ASP A 198 22.50 -27.14 5.66
C ASP A 198 21.80 -26.76 6.97
N THR A 199 21.78 -25.47 7.31
CA THR A 199 21.15 -24.98 8.56
C THR A 199 19.63 -24.99 8.48
N TYR A 200 19.09 -24.65 7.31
CA TYR A 200 17.67 -24.63 7.00
C TYR A 200 17.45 -25.25 5.63
N LYS A 201 16.72 -26.37 5.60
CA LYS A 201 16.53 -27.15 4.36
C LYS A 201 15.78 -26.36 3.28
N ASN A 202 14.85 -25.51 3.71
CA ASN A 202 14.02 -24.66 2.88
C ASN A 202 13.43 -23.54 3.75
N LEU A 203 12.68 -22.62 3.13
CA LEU A 203 11.98 -21.54 3.83
C LEU A 203 11.00 -22.06 4.89
N GLY A 204 10.33 -23.18 4.65
CA GLY A 204 9.40 -23.78 5.62
C GLY A 204 10.06 -24.27 6.91
N ASP A 205 11.27 -24.83 6.81
CA ASP A 205 12.06 -25.22 7.99
C ASP A 205 12.46 -24.00 8.82
N LEU A 206 12.80 -22.88 8.17
CA LEU A 206 13.03 -21.61 8.87
C LEU A 206 11.75 -21.13 9.57
N VAL A 207 10.63 -21.01 8.84
CA VAL A 207 9.35 -20.54 9.36
C VAL A 207 8.91 -21.36 10.57
N LYS A 208 9.00 -22.69 10.48
CA LYS A 208 8.70 -23.58 11.61
C LYS A 208 9.58 -23.27 12.82
N LYS A 209 10.90 -23.21 12.63
CA LYS A 209 11.87 -22.98 13.73
C LYS A 209 11.68 -21.62 14.39
N ILE A 210 11.44 -20.54 13.63
CA ILE A 210 11.26 -19.21 14.23
C ILE A 210 9.94 -19.11 15.01
N LYS A 211 8.88 -19.79 14.55
CA LYS A 211 7.62 -19.89 15.28
C LYS A 211 7.79 -20.63 16.60
N GLU A 212 8.47 -21.78 16.57
CA GLU A 212 8.74 -22.59 17.77
C GLU A 212 9.69 -21.91 18.76
N LYS A 213 10.75 -21.26 18.27
CA LYS A 213 11.82 -20.70 19.10
C LYS A 213 11.51 -19.30 19.64
N HIS A 214 10.99 -18.41 18.79
CA HIS A 214 10.79 -17.00 19.13
C HIS A 214 9.32 -16.65 19.40
N GLY A 215 8.40 -17.60 19.23
CA GLY A 215 6.98 -17.40 19.47
C GLY A 215 6.30 -16.53 18.41
N ILE A 216 6.83 -16.50 17.18
CA ILE A 216 6.20 -15.78 16.06
C ILE A 216 4.81 -16.37 15.79
N LYS A 217 3.80 -15.50 15.69
CA LYS A 217 2.41 -15.88 15.44
C LYS A 217 2.07 -15.80 13.96
N TYR A 218 2.54 -14.74 13.30
CA TYR A 218 2.25 -14.47 11.89
C TYR A 218 3.55 -14.25 11.12
N VAL A 219 3.72 -14.96 10.01
CA VAL A 219 4.76 -14.71 9.01
C VAL A 219 4.09 -14.36 7.71
N TYR A 220 4.35 -13.15 7.18
CA TYR A 220 3.92 -12.76 5.85
C TYR A 220 5.12 -12.80 4.91
N ALA A 221 4.87 -13.18 3.65
CA ALA A 221 5.86 -13.12 2.58
C ALA A 221 5.50 -12.01 1.59
N TRP A 222 6.50 -11.23 1.18
CA TRP A 222 6.31 -10.20 0.16
C TRP A 222 6.31 -10.81 -1.24
N HIS A 223 5.47 -10.32 -2.14
CA HIS A 223 5.63 -10.48 -3.59
C HIS A 223 4.99 -9.32 -4.35
N ALA A 224 5.40 -9.07 -5.59
CA ALA A 224 4.69 -8.11 -6.44
C ALA A 224 3.40 -8.72 -6.99
N LEU A 225 2.42 -7.88 -7.35
CA LEU A 225 1.13 -8.30 -7.91
C LEU A 225 1.30 -9.15 -9.17
N LEU A 226 2.28 -8.80 -10.02
CA LEU A 226 2.61 -9.52 -11.25
C LEU A 226 3.69 -10.59 -11.06
N GLY A 227 3.96 -11.00 -9.81
CA GLY A 227 4.94 -12.02 -9.43
C GLY A 227 6.25 -11.42 -8.89
N TYR A 228 6.90 -10.56 -9.68
CA TYR A 228 8.00 -9.70 -9.24
C TYR A 228 7.94 -8.35 -9.99
N TRP A 229 8.85 -7.42 -9.72
CA TRP A 229 8.86 -6.08 -10.33
C TRP A 229 8.68 -6.09 -11.87
N GLY A 230 9.47 -6.89 -12.59
CA GLY A 230 9.40 -7.06 -14.04
C GLY A 230 8.39 -8.12 -14.49
N GLY A 231 7.48 -8.55 -13.62
CA GLY A 231 6.52 -9.63 -13.85
C GLY A 231 7.13 -11.03 -13.72
N VAL A 232 6.58 -12.00 -14.46
CA VAL A 232 7.07 -13.38 -14.49
C VAL A 232 7.95 -13.68 -15.71
N LEU A 233 8.89 -14.60 -15.57
CA LEU A 233 9.76 -15.04 -16.66
C LEU A 233 8.99 -15.99 -17.59
N ALA A 234 8.60 -15.53 -18.77
CA ALA A 234 7.77 -16.29 -19.70
C ALA A 234 8.39 -17.61 -20.19
N THR A 235 9.72 -17.70 -20.21
CA THR A 235 10.46 -18.90 -20.62
C THR A 235 10.64 -19.92 -19.48
N SER A 236 10.26 -19.59 -18.25
CA SER A 236 10.34 -20.52 -17.12
C SER A 236 9.30 -21.64 -17.25
N ASP A 237 9.73 -22.88 -17.04
CA ASP A 237 8.84 -24.03 -16.97
C ASP A 237 7.78 -23.91 -15.86
N ALA A 238 8.10 -23.22 -14.76
CA ALA A 238 7.17 -22.99 -13.67
C ALA A 238 6.09 -21.96 -14.03
N MET A 239 6.42 -21.00 -14.92
CA MET A 239 5.55 -19.87 -15.25
C MET A 239 4.76 -20.06 -16.54
N LYS A 240 5.27 -20.84 -17.51
CA LYS A 240 4.65 -21.01 -18.85
C LYS A 240 3.18 -21.43 -18.82
N LYS A 241 2.77 -22.18 -17.79
CA LYS A 241 1.38 -22.64 -17.62
C LYS A 241 0.38 -21.52 -17.35
N TYR A 242 0.84 -20.33 -16.94
CA TYR A 242 0.02 -19.14 -16.74
C TYR A 242 -0.04 -18.22 -17.97
N ASN A 243 0.51 -18.68 -19.10
CA ASN A 243 0.49 -17.98 -20.39
C ASN A 243 0.95 -16.50 -20.33
N PRO A 244 2.11 -16.20 -19.70
CA PRO A 244 2.55 -14.81 -19.58
C PRO A 244 2.96 -14.21 -20.92
N LYS A 245 2.71 -12.91 -21.09
CA LYS A 245 3.08 -12.10 -22.25
C LYS A 245 3.95 -10.93 -21.81
N LEU A 246 4.94 -10.59 -22.62
CA LEU A 246 5.72 -9.37 -22.41
C LEU A 246 4.91 -8.16 -22.89
N VAL A 247 4.63 -7.23 -21.98
CA VAL A 247 3.85 -6.02 -22.23
C VAL A 247 4.66 -4.82 -21.78
N TYR A 248 4.54 -3.70 -22.48
CA TYR A 248 5.28 -2.48 -22.17
C TYR A 248 4.31 -1.46 -21.57
N PRO A 249 4.56 -1.00 -20.32
CA PRO A 249 3.81 0.07 -19.70
C PRO A 249 3.65 1.29 -20.60
N VAL A 250 2.47 1.92 -20.53
CA VAL A 250 2.19 3.23 -21.13
C VAL A 250 1.70 4.16 -20.03
N GLN A 251 2.52 5.15 -19.68
CA GLN A 251 2.17 6.16 -18.67
C GLN A 251 1.26 7.25 -19.26
N SER A 252 0.17 7.58 -18.56
CA SER A 252 -0.70 8.70 -18.95
C SER A 252 -0.04 10.05 -18.62
N PRO A 253 -0.46 11.15 -19.27
CA PRO A 253 -0.01 12.49 -18.89
C PRO A 253 -0.23 12.80 -17.41
N GLY A 254 -1.34 12.35 -16.83
CA GLY A 254 -1.65 12.55 -15.41
C GLY A 254 -0.72 11.77 -14.48
N ASN A 255 -0.32 10.54 -14.84
CA ASN A 255 0.68 9.79 -14.08
C ASN A 255 2.04 10.53 -14.07
N VAL A 256 2.52 10.92 -15.26
CA VAL A 256 3.82 11.62 -15.42
C VAL A 256 3.82 13.00 -14.75
N ALA A 257 2.67 13.66 -14.67
CA ALA A 257 2.53 14.97 -13.99
C ALA A 257 2.74 14.90 -12.47
N ASN A 258 2.57 13.72 -11.86
CA ASN A 258 2.77 13.52 -10.43
C ASN A 258 4.22 13.15 -10.10
N LEU A 259 4.67 12.00 -10.60
CA LEU A 259 6.03 11.53 -10.40
C LEU A 259 6.44 10.66 -11.58
N ARG A 260 7.62 10.95 -12.13
CA ARG A 260 8.31 10.03 -13.04
C ARG A 260 9.45 9.38 -12.27
N ASP A 261 9.31 8.10 -11.95
CA ASP A 261 10.30 7.36 -11.17
C ASP A 261 11.10 6.35 -12.02
N ILE A 262 12.26 5.97 -11.49
CA ILE A 262 13.22 5.08 -12.16
C ILE A 262 12.69 3.64 -12.32
N ALA A 263 11.77 3.19 -11.47
CA ALA A 263 11.16 1.87 -11.60
C ALA A 263 10.24 1.86 -12.81
N MET A 264 9.37 2.86 -12.98
CA MET A 264 8.52 2.94 -14.16
C MET A 264 9.33 3.12 -15.46
N ASP A 265 10.37 3.96 -15.47
CA ASP A 265 11.27 4.09 -16.63
C ASP A 265 11.96 2.76 -16.98
N SER A 266 12.34 1.97 -15.97
CA SER A 266 12.88 0.62 -16.15
C SER A 266 11.85 -0.31 -16.80
N LEU A 267 10.63 -0.35 -16.26
CA LEU A 267 9.58 -1.25 -16.76
C LEU A 267 9.10 -0.87 -18.17
N GLU A 268 8.99 0.42 -18.49
CA GLU A 268 8.72 0.91 -19.85
C GLU A 268 9.78 0.44 -20.85
N LYS A 269 11.05 0.47 -20.45
CA LYS A 269 12.17 0.11 -21.33
C LYS A 269 12.30 -1.40 -21.51
N PHE A 270 12.12 -2.17 -20.44
CA PHE A 270 12.45 -3.60 -20.42
C PHE A 270 11.23 -4.54 -20.48
N GLY A 271 10.04 -4.00 -20.30
CA GLY A 271 8.76 -4.70 -20.35
C GLY A 271 8.48 -5.57 -19.13
N VAL A 272 7.19 -5.78 -18.88
CA VAL A 272 6.65 -6.56 -17.77
C VAL A 272 6.09 -7.88 -18.29
N GLY A 273 6.47 -9.00 -17.65
CA GLY A 273 5.91 -10.31 -17.92
C GLY A 273 4.52 -10.46 -17.28
N VAL A 274 3.48 -10.01 -17.99
CA VAL A 274 2.10 -10.00 -17.51
C VAL A 274 1.47 -11.38 -17.69
N ILE A 275 1.00 -11.96 -16.58
CA ILE A 275 0.23 -13.21 -16.58
C ILE A 275 -1.10 -13.01 -17.33
N ASP A 276 -1.59 -14.03 -18.04
CA ASP A 276 -2.90 -13.95 -18.68
C ASP A 276 -4.00 -13.71 -17.62
N PRO A 277 -4.87 -12.68 -17.74
CA PRO A 277 -5.96 -12.45 -16.80
C PRO A 277 -6.91 -13.64 -16.63
N ALA A 278 -6.99 -14.57 -17.58
CA ALA A 278 -7.76 -15.81 -17.44
C ALA A 278 -7.06 -16.87 -16.55
N LYS A 279 -5.77 -16.68 -16.25
CA LYS A 279 -4.90 -17.59 -15.48
C LYS A 279 -4.39 -16.99 -14.18
N ILE A 280 -4.68 -15.73 -13.91
CA ILE A 280 -4.14 -15.02 -12.74
C ILE A 280 -4.60 -15.64 -11.40
N TYR A 281 -5.83 -16.14 -11.33
CA TYR A 281 -6.29 -16.88 -10.15
C TYR A 281 -5.48 -18.16 -9.91
N ASP A 282 -5.19 -18.93 -10.98
CA ASP A 282 -4.39 -20.15 -10.87
C ASP A 282 -2.98 -19.82 -10.34
N PHE A 283 -2.38 -18.72 -10.82
CA PHE A 283 -1.09 -18.23 -10.35
C PHE A 283 -1.10 -17.92 -8.86
N TYR A 284 -2.01 -17.05 -8.40
CA TYR A 284 -2.10 -16.70 -6.99
C TYR A 284 -2.46 -17.90 -6.13
N ASN A 285 -3.34 -18.78 -6.61
CA ASN A 285 -3.72 -19.96 -5.86
C ASN A 285 -2.53 -20.88 -5.63
N ASP A 286 -1.73 -21.14 -6.66
CA ASP A 286 -0.55 -21.99 -6.55
C ASP A 286 0.53 -21.36 -5.67
N GLN A 287 0.78 -20.05 -5.82
CA GLN A 287 1.74 -19.33 -4.99
C GLN A 287 1.32 -19.32 -3.51
N HIS A 288 0.07 -18.97 -3.21
CA HIS A 288 -0.42 -18.91 -1.83
C HIS A 288 -0.62 -20.29 -1.21
N SER A 289 -0.99 -21.30 -2.01
CA SER A 289 -1.01 -22.70 -1.57
C SER A 289 0.38 -23.15 -1.13
N TYR A 290 1.41 -22.81 -1.92
CA TYR A 290 2.79 -23.10 -1.57
C TYR A 290 3.19 -22.43 -0.25
N LEU A 291 3.00 -21.12 -0.14
CA LEU A 291 3.31 -20.33 1.06
C LEU A 291 2.61 -20.90 2.31
N THR A 292 1.32 -21.20 2.20
CA THR A 292 0.57 -21.80 3.31
C THR A 292 1.10 -23.18 3.69
N SER A 293 1.49 -24.01 2.70
CA SER A 293 2.03 -25.35 2.95
C SER A 293 3.36 -25.35 3.74
N ILE A 294 4.10 -24.25 3.69
CA ILE A 294 5.35 -24.04 4.43
C ILE A 294 5.15 -23.20 5.70
N GLY A 295 3.90 -22.92 6.08
CA GLY A 295 3.55 -22.26 7.33
C GLY A 295 3.56 -20.74 7.30
N VAL A 296 3.64 -20.10 6.13
CA VAL A 296 3.41 -18.66 5.97
C VAL A 296 1.91 -18.38 6.17
N ASP A 297 1.57 -17.32 6.88
CA ASP A 297 0.21 -17.01 7.31
C ASP A 297 -0.49 -15.96 6.46
N GLY A 298 0.25 -15.23 5.62
CA GLY A 298 -0.29 -14.18 4.75
C GLY A 298 0.75 -13.58 3.81
N VAL A 299 0.38 -12.51 3.14
CA VAL A 299 1.24 -11.85 2.14
C VAL A 299 1.19 -10.33 2.21
N LYS A 300 2.31 -9.69 1.87
CA LYS A 300 2.37 -8.27 1.49
C LYS A 300 2.50 -8.22 -0.04
N VAL A 301 1.51 -7.65 -0.72
CA VAL A 301 1.45 -7.65 -2.20
C VAL A 301 1.69 -6.26 -2.73
N ASP A 302 2.76 -6.11 -3.48
CA ASP A 302 3.34 -4.82 -3.86
C ASP A 302 3.25 -4.54 -5.36
N VAL A 303 3.71 -3.36 -5.79
CA VAL A 303 3.77 -2.94 -7.19
C VAL A 303 2.38 -3.06 -7.86
N GLN A 304 1.31 -2.74 -7.12
CA GLN A 304 -0.05 -2.91 -7.64
C GLN A 304 -0.41 -1.83 -8.67
N ASN A 305 0.10 -0.61 -8.48
CA ASN A 305 -0.17 0.54 -9.34
C ASN A 305 0.24 0.32 -10.80
N VAL A 306 1.26 -0.50 -11.07
CA VAL A 306 1.74 -0.77 -12.43
C VAL A 306 0.64 -1.23 -13.38
N LEU A 307 -0.42 -1.90 -12.87
CA LEU A 307 -1.55 -2.33 -13.69
C LEU A 307 -2.25 -1.17 -14.42
N GLU A 308 -2.23 0.04 -13.87
CA GLU A 308 -2.88 1.19 -14.51
C GLU A 308 -2.24 1.57 -15.85
N THR A 309 -0.99 1.17 -16.05
CA THR A 309 -0.18 1.41 -17.26
C THR A 309 -0.19 0.23 -18.24
N LEU A 310 -0.83 -0.88 -17.86
CA LEU A 310 -0.83 -2.15 -18.60
C LEU A 310 -2.21 -2.50 -19.17
N GLY A 311 -3.13 -1.51 -19.26
CA GLY A 311 -4.51 -1.73 -19.69
C GLY A 311 -4.69 -2.12 -21.17
N GLN A 312 -3.76 -1.71 -22.03
CA GLN A 312 -3.87 -1.91 -23.48
C GLN A 312 -3.94 -3.39 -23.86
N GLY A 313 -5.00 -3.76 -24.59
CA GLY A 313 -5.23 -5.14 -25.03
C GLY A 313 -5.87 -6.04 -23.97
N PHE A 314 -6.22 -5.48 -22.81
CA PHE A 314 -6.90 -6.17 -21.71
C PHE A 314 -8.23 -5.51 -21.31
N GLY A 315 -8.76 -4.62 -22.15
CA GLY A 315 -10.03 -3.94 -21.90
C GLY A 315 -9.91 -2.72 -21.00
N GLY A 316 -8.71 -2.12 -20.91
CA GLY A 316 -8.46 -0.93 -20.12
C GLY A 316 -8.00 -1.20 -18.69
N ARG A 317 -7.50 -0.14 -18.04
CA ARG A 317 -6.92 -0.17 -16.69
C ARG A 317 -7.90 -0.68 -15.64
N VAL A 318 -9.17 -0.32 -15.76
CA VAL A 318 -10.21 -0.75 -14.80
C VAL A 318 -10.45 -2.25 -14.90
N ALA A 319 -10.62 -2.77 -16.13
CA ALA A 319 -10.93 -4.19 -16.34
C ALA A 319 -9.79 -5.10 -15.87
N ILE A 320 -8.54 -4.78 -16.21
CA ILE A 320 -7.39 -5.59 -15.77
C ILE A 320 -7.20 -5.51 -14.26
N THR A 321 -7.33 -4.32 -13.65
CA THR A 321 -7.20 -4.15 -12.19
C THR A 321 -8.24 -4.95 -11.43
N GLN A 322 -9.52 -4.89 -11.84
CA GLN A 322 -10.59 -5.69 -11.24
C GLN A 322 -10.32 -7.20 -11.34
N LYS A 323 -9.85 -7.67 -12.51
CA LYS A 323 -9.54 -9.10 -12.69
C LYS A 323 -8.44 -9.57 -11.74
N TYR A 324 -7.38 -8.80 -11.62
CA TYR A 324 -6.27 -9.10 -10.73
C TYR A 324 -6.65 -9.02 -9.26
N GLN A 325 -7.34 -7.95 -8.87
CA GLN A 325 -7.76 -7.72 -7.49
C GLN A 325 -8.73 -8.81 -7.01
N HIS A 326 -9.74 -9.17 -7.81
CA HIS A 326 -10.68 -10.23 -7.45
C HIS A 326 -9.99 -11.60 -7.36
N ALA A 327 -9.03 -11.89 -8.25
CA ALA A 327 -8.27 -13.12 -8.20
C ALA A 327 -7.37 -13.19 -6.96
N LEU A 328 -6.74 -12.06 -6.59
CA LEU A 328 -5.93 -11.93 -5.40
C LEU A 328 -6.78 -12.21 -4.16
N GLU A 329 -7.88 -11.47 -3.96
CA GLU A 329 -8.79 -11.64 -2.83
C GLU A 329 -9.38 -13.05 -2.74
N ALA A 330 -9.73 -13.66 -3.88
CA ALA A 330 -10.20 -15.04 -3.93
C ALA A 330 -9.13 -16.05 -3.50
N SER A 331 -7.86 -15.82 -3.87
CA SER A 331 -6.76 -16.66 -3.43
C SER A 331 -6.46 -16.50 -1.94
N ILE A 332 -6.54 -15.28 -1.40
CA ILE A 332 -6.39 -15.02 0.04
C ILE A 332 -7.43 -15.81 0.83
N ALA A 333 -8.70 -15.64 0.48
CA ALA A 333 -9.82 -16.32 1.16
C ALA A 333 -9.74 -17.85 1.08
N ARG A 334 -9.10 -18.39 0.04
CA ARG A 334 -8.95 -19.84 -0.14
C ARG A 334 -7.80 -20.41 0.68
N ASN A 335 -6.69 -19.69 0.81
CA ASN A 335 -5.43 -20.26 1.31
C ASN A 335 -5.12 -19.86 2.75
N PHE A 336 -5.47 -18.64 3.17
CA PHE A 336 -5.12 -18.15 4.50
C PHE A 336 -6.32 -18.21 5.47
N LYS A 337 -6.03 -18.29 6.78
CA LYS A 337 -7.04 -18.46 7.85
C LYS A 337 -7.83 -17.19 8.19
N GLY A 338 -7.69 -16.15 7.39
CA GLY A 338 -8.30 -14.83 7.56
C GLY A 338 -7.85 -13.90 6.44
N ASN A 339 -8.21 -12.62 6.54
CA ASN A 339 -7.89 -11.60 5.55
C ASN A 339 -6.42 -11.12 5.62
N ASN A 340 -5.49 -12.07 5.55
CA ASN A 340 -4.08 -11.88 5.82
C ASN A 340 -3.33 -11.33 4.59
N LEU A 341 -3.71 -10.12 4.18
CA LEU A 341 -3.17 -9.40 3.03
C LEU A 341 -2.86 -7.95 3.43
N ILE A 342 -1.66 -7.49 3.10
CA ILE A 342 -1.30 -6.07 3.09
C ILE A 342 -1.12 -5.67 1.62
N CYS A 343 -1.98 -4.79 1.11
CA CYS A 343 -1.79 -4.19 -0.21
C CYS A 343 -0.75 -3.07 -0.17
N CYS A 344 0.14 -3.01 -1.14
CA CYS A 344 1.19 -1.99 -1.26
C CYS A 344 1.23 -1.43 -2.68
N MET A 345 1.52 -0.14 -2.81
CA MET A 345 1.37 0.62 -4.05
C MET A 345 -0.04 0.50 -4.68
N SER A 346 -1.09 0.46 -3.87
CA SER A 346 -2.48 0.23 -4.31
C SER A 346 -3.36 1.47 -4.18
N HIS A 347 -2.77 2.66 -4.32
CA HIS A 347 -3.42 3.95 -4.07
C HIS A 347 -4.19 4.51 -5.27
N ASN A 348 -4.13 3.88 -6.43
CA ASN A 348 -4.93 4.33 -7.56
C ASN A 348 -6.42 4.03 -7.33
N SER A 349 -7.30 4.88 -7.86
CA SER A 349 -8.75 4.69 -7.77
C SER A 349 -9.20 3.35 -8.36
N ASP A 350 -8.45 2.82 -9.33
CA ASP A 350 -8.69 1.50 -9.92
C ASP A 350 -8.65 0.40 -8.84
N SER A 351 -7.65 0.44 -7.95
CA SER A 351 -7.47 -0.51 -6.84
C SER A 351 -8.41 -0.22 -5.67
N ILE A 352 -8.55 1.06 -5.27
CA ILE A 352 -9.42 1.48 -4.16
C ILE A 352 -10.86 1.03 -4.42
N PHE A 353 -11.41 1.36 -5.59
CA PHE A 353 -12.79 1.06 -5.96
C PHE A 353 -12.99 -0.35 -6.53
N SER A 354 -11.98 -1.21 -6.47
CA SER A 354 -12.06 -2.65 -6.78
C SER A 354 -11.80 -3.57 -5.57
N SER A 355 -11.61 -3.01 -4.38
CA SER A 355 -11.23 -3.74 -3.17
C SER A 355 -12.44 -4.12 -2.31
N LEU A 356 -13.01 -5.30 -2.56
CA LEU A 356 -14.16 -5.82 -1.82
C LEU A 356 -13.76 -6.36 -0.45
N LYS A 357 -12.68 -7.12 -0.37
CA LYS A 357 -12.28 -7.83 0.85
C LYS A 357 -10.98 -7.31 1.45
N SER A 358 -10.02 -6.87 0.64
CA SER A 358 -8.73 -6.40 1.14
C SER A 358 -8.91 -5.30 2.18
N ALA A 359 -8.43 -5.54 3.40
CA ALA A 359 -8.68 -4.65 4.54
C ALA A 359 -7.47 -3.81 4.94
N VAL A 360 -6.27 -4.09 4.47
CA VAL A 360 -5.06 -3.34 4.85
C VAL A 360 -4.35 -2.88 3.59
N ALA A 361 -3.99 -1.60 3.55
CA ALA A 361 -3.21 -1.03 2.45
C ALA A 361 -2.22 0.00 2.98
N ARG A 362 -0.98 -0.05 2.48
CA ARG A 362 0.01 1.02 2.66
C ARG A 362 -0.61 2.35 2.24
N ALA A 363 -0.40 3.41 3.02
CA ALA A 363 -1.06 4.70 2.83
C ALA A 363 -0.12 5.84 2.41
N SER A 364 1.12 5.52 2.07
CA SER A 364 2.14 6.48 1.63
C SER A 364 3.21 5.83 0.75
N GLU A 365 4.12 6.67 0.23
CA GLU A 365 5.46 6.24 -0.15
C GLU A 365 6.17 5.50 0.99
N ASP A 366 7.27 4.83 0.66
CA ASP A 366 8.15 4.20 1.65
C ASP A 366 8.71 5.21 2.65
N PHE A 367 8.81 4.77 3.90
CA PHE A 367 9.64 5.43 4.90
C PHE A 367 11.09 5.42 4.40
N MET A 368 11.65 6.61 4.13
CA MET A 368 13.03 6.74 3.65
C MET A 368 13.94 7.23 4.77
N PRO A 369 14.58 6.33 5.56
CA PRO A 369 15.37 6.71 6.74
C PRO A 369 16.59 7.57 6.42
N ARG A 370 17.04 7.62 5.17
CA ARG A 370 18.23 8.38 4.77
C ARG A 370 17.91 9.75 4.19
N GLU A 371 16.63 10.09 4.06
CA GLU A 371 16.17 11.36 3.50
C GLU A 371 15.51 12.20 4.61
N PRO A 372 16.25 13.13 5.26
CA PRO A 372 15.73 13.89 6.40
C PRO A 372 14.50 14.74 6.06
N THR A 373 14.42 15.22 4.81
CA THR A 373 13.27 16.01 4.32
C THR A 373 11.99 15.20 4.24
N PHE A 374 12.09 13.86 4.17
CA PHE A 374 10.94 12.98 4.00
C PHE A 374 10.31 12.54 5.33
N GLN A 375 10.94 12.78 6.48
CA GLN A 375 10.44 12.29 7.77
C GLN A 375 9.07 12.91 8.11
N THR A 376 8.98 14.24 8.07
CA THR A 376 7.72 14.96 8.30
C THR A 376 6.74 14.77 7.15
N LEU A 377 7.25 14.79 5.91
CA LEU A 377 6.42 14.60 4.71
C LEU A 377 5.73 13.23 4.69
N HIS A 378 6.40 12.17 5.15
CA HIS A 378 5.83 10.82 5.29
C HIS A 378 4.63 10.84 6.23
N ILE A 379 4.78 11.42 7.43
CA ILE A 379 3.70 11.49 8.42
C ILE A 379 2.54 12.36 7.93
N ALA A 380 2.83 13.50 7.30
CA ALA A 380 1.80 14.34 6.70
C ALA A 380 1.05 13.60 5.60
N SER A 381 1.77 12.99 4.65
CA SER A 381 1.17 12.27 3.52
C SER A 381 0.31 11.11 3.98
N VAL A 382 0.82 10.27 4.88
CA VAL A 382 0.08 9.10 5.36
C VAL A 382 -1.16 9.48 6.16
N ALA A 383 -1.10 10.53 6.98
CA ALA A 383 -2.23 11.00 7.77
C ALA A 383 -3.35 11.57 6.88
N PHE A 384 -3.00 12.39 5.88
CA PHE A 384 -3.99 12.96 4.97
C PHE A 384 -4.55 11.92 4.01
N ASN A 385 -3.72 11.02 3.47
CA ASN A 385 -4.21 9.91 2.63
C ASN A 385 -5.16 9.00 3.41
N SER A 386 -4.97 8.87 4.73
CA SER A 386 -5.87 8.13 5.62
C SER A 386 -7.28 8.73 5.72
N LEU A 387 -7.54 9.95 5.24
CA LEU A 387 -8.91 10.50 5.14
C LEU A 387 -9.79 9.72 4.17
N LEU A 388 -9.25 9.38 2.98
CA LEU A 388 -9.95 8.56 1.99
C LEU A 388 -9.71 7.07 2.27
N LEU A 389 -8.43 6.69 2.38
CA LEU A 389 -8.06 5.29 2.51
C LEU A 389 -8.61 4.66 3.79
N GLY A 390 -8.71 5.43 4.89
CA GLY A 390 -9.21 4.95 6.17
C GLY A 390 -10.69 4.54 6.18
N GLU A 391 -11.45 4.92 5.16
CA GLU A 391 -12.85 4.50 5.00
C GLU A 391 -12.98 3.21 4.14
N VAL A 392 -11.90 2.78 3.47
CA VAL A 392 -11.86 1.56 2.63
C VAL A 392 -10.91 0.49 3.20
N PHE A 393 -9.84 0.91 3.85
CA PHE A 393 -8.76 0.09 4.39
C PHE A 393 -8.41 0.54 5.82
N ILE A 394 -7.68 -0.30 6.54
CA ILE A 394 -6.84 0.09 7.66
C ILE A 394 -5.53 0.60 7.04
N PRO A 395 -5.20 1.89 7.19
CA PRO A 395 -3.98 2.45 6.64
C PRO A 395 -2.76 1.84 7.32
N ASP A 396 -1.89 1.22 6.52
CA ASP A 396 -0.57 0.81 6.94
C ASP A 396 0.39 1.99 6.77
N TRP A 397 0.91 2.47 7.91
CA TRP A 397 1.77 3.65 8.00
C TRP A 397 3.24 3.38 7.72
N ASP A 398 3.53 2.15 7.29
CA ASP A 398 4.85 1.64 6.97
C ASP A 398 5.73 1.38 8.20
N MET A 399 6.80 0.60 7.98
CA MET A 399 7.86 0.40 8.97
C MET A 399 8.49 1.73 9.38
N PHE A 400 9.23 1.71 10.48
CA PHE A 400 10.17 2.78 10.83
C PHE A 400 11.43 2.21 11.49
N HIS A 401 12.44 3.05 11.66
CA HIS A 401 13.63 2.71 12.43
C HIS A 401 13.48 3.18 13.88
N SER A 402 13.60 2.25 14.84
CA SER A 402 13.57 2.59 16.26
C SER A 402 14.84 3.32 16.70
N LYS A 403 15.98 3.06 16.05
CA LYS A 403 17.22 3.78 16.26
C LYS A 403 17.46 4.77 15.14
N HIS A 404 16.83 5.94 15.26
CA HIS A 404 16.88 7.02 14.29
C HIS A 404 16.68 8.38 14.98
N GLU A 405 17.17 9.47 14.39
CA GLU A 405 17.01 10.81 14.97
C GLU A 405 15.53 11.22 15.13
N SER A 406 14.66 10.74 14.24
CA SER A 406 13.21 10.96 14.27
C SER A 406 12.43 9.79 14.89
N ALA A 407 13.09 8.84 15.56
CA ALA A 407 12.44 7.61 16.01
C ALA A 407 11.27 7.82 16.98
N GLU A 408 11.37 8.75 17.93
CA GLU A 408 10.27 9.06 18.83
C GLU A 408 9.06 9.66 18.09
N PHE A 409 9.33 10.51 17.09
CA PHE A 409 8.30 11.10 16.25
C PHE A 409 7.56 10.03 15.42
N HIS A 410 8.30 9.13 14.75
CA HIS A 410 7.68 8.04 14.01
C HIS A 410 6.97 7.03 14.91
N GLY A 411 7.58 6.68 16.06
CA GLY A 411 6.97 5.77 17.03
C GLY A 411 5.64 6.30 17.56
N ALA A 412 5.59 7.58 17.98
CA ALA A 412 4.36 8.22 18.42
C ALA A 412 3.31 8.27 17.31
N ALA A 413 3.71 8.58 16.07
CA ALA A 413 2.81 8.61 14.94
C ALA A 413 2.19 7.22 14.64
N ARG A 414 3.00 6.15 14.67
CA ARG A 414 2.51 4.77 14.50
C ARG A 414 1.58 4.34 15.63
N ALA A 415 1.81 4.78 16.86
CA ALA A 415 0.89 4.53 17.99
C ALA A 415 -0.51 5.14 17.75
N LEU A 416 -0.59 6.25 17.01
CA LEU A 416 -1.84 6.93 16.67
C LEU A 416 -2.47 6.46 15.35
N SER A 417 -1.76 5.65 14.56
CA SER A 417 -2.16 5.30 13.18
C SER A 417 -3.48 4.51 13.09
N GLY A 418 -3.83 3.73 14.11
CA GLY A 418 -4.91 2.74 14.06
C GLY A 418 -4.59 1.49 13.22
N GLY A 419 -3.39 1.43 12.63
CA GLY A 419 -2.86 0.31 11.85
C GLY A 419 -1.83 -0.52 12.60
N GLY A 420 -1.09 -1.35 11.86
CA GLY A 420 -0.02 -2.17 12.41
C GLY A 420 1.20 -1.33 12.82
N VAL A 421 1.97 -1.82 13.80
CA VAL A 421 3.22 -1.19 14.23
C VAL A 421 4.35 -2.20 14.09
N TYR A 422 5.28 -1.92 13.19
CA TYR A 422 6.44 -2.76 12.95
C TYR A 422 7.67 -1.92 12.61
N VAL A 423 8.85 -2.43 12.96
CA VAL A 423 10.13 -1.79 12.63
C VAL A 423 10.86 -2.53 11.54
N SER A 424 11.88 -1.91 10.98
CA SER A 424 12.78 -2.55 9.99
C SER A 424 14.26 -2.38 10.34
N ASP A 425 14.57 -2.21 11.63
CA ASP A 425 15.93 -2.07 12.12
C ASP A 425 16.82 -3.26 11.72
N LYS A 426 18.11 -2.99 11.54
CA LYS A 426 19.14 -4.03 11.48
C LYS A 426 19.25 -4.75 12.83
N PRO A 427 19.56 -6.07 12.85
CA PRO A 427 19.82 -6.79 14.08
C PRO A 427 20.88 -6.07 14.94
N GLY A 428 20.59 -5.93 16.23
CA GLY A 428 21.46 -5.24 17.19
C GLY A 428 21.45 -3.70 17.11
N VAL A 429 20.68 -3.11 16.20
CA VAL A 429 20.58 -1.65 15.98
C VAL A 429 19.20 -1.14 16.43
N HIS A 430 18.65 -1.70 17.51
CA HIS A 430 17.36 -1.31 18.06
C HIS A 430 17.51 -0.23 19.15
N ASP A 431 16.52 0.64 19.29
CA ASP A 431 16.34 1.47 20.47
C ASP A 431 15.19 0.94 21.34
N PHE A 432 15.55 0.16 22.36
CA PHE A 432 14.56 -0.41 23.27
C PHE A 432 13.87 0.62 24.17
N SER A 433 14.40 1.84 24.30
CA SER A 433 13.71 2.91 25.03
C SER A 433 12.50 3.41 24.24
N VAL A 434 12.58 3.43 22.91
CA VAL A 434 11.45 3.73 22.01
C VAL A 434 10.50 2.53 21.93
N LEU A 435 11.04 1.33 21.67
CA LEU A 435 10.20 0.14 21.48
C LEU A 435 9.35 -0.19 22.71
N LYS A 436 9.89 -0.05 23.93
CA LYS A 436 9.14 -0.32 25.18
C LYS A 436 8.01 0.68 25.45
N LYS A 437 7.93 1.80 24.71
CA LYS A 437 6.78 2.71 24.75
C LYS A 437 5.62 2.22 23.86
N LEU A 438 5.89 1.31 22.93
CA LEU A 438 4.93 0.84 21.91
C LEU A 438 4.52 -0.63 22.13
N VAL A 439 5.44 -1.45 22.63
CA VAL A 439 5.31 -2.91 22.67
C VAL A 439 5.13 -3.41 24.10
N LEU A 440 4.07 -4.19 24.32
CA LEU A 440 3.81 -4.86 25.60
C LEU A 440 4.71 -6.10 25.78
N PRO A 441 4.92 -6.59 27.02
CA PRO A 441 5.84 -7.69 27.29
C PRO A 441 5.55 -8.99 26.52
N ASP A 442 4.30 -9.24 26.13
CA ASP A 442 3.90 -10.41 25.35
C ASP A 442 4.09 -10.23 23.83
N GLY A 443 4.48 -9.04 23.39
CA GLY A 443 4.66 -8.64 22.00
C GLY A 443 3.41 -8.05 21.34
N SER A 444 2.32 -7.83 22.08
CA SER A 444 1.14 -7.12 21.59
C SER A 444 1.35 -5.60 21.57
N ILE A 445 0.51 -4.88 20.84
CA ILE A 445 0.49 -3.41 20.79
C ILE A 445 -0.89 -2.87 21.17
N LEU A 446 -0.94 -1.61 21.61
CA LEU A 446 -2.20 -0.88 21.76
C LEU A 446 -2.50 -0.14 20.46
N ARG A 447 -3.65 -0.46 19.83
CA ARG A 447 -4.05 0.10 18.55
C ARG A 447 -5.28 0.98 18.70
N ALA A 448 -5.27 2.14 18.05
CA ALA A 448 -6.44 3.00 17.99
C ALA A 448 -7.57 2.33 17.17
N LYS A 449 -8.83 2.65 17.49
CA LYS A 449 -9.99 2.03 16.84
C LYS A 449 -10.18 2.48 15.38
N HIS A 450 -9.78 3.70 15.08
CA HIS A 450 -9.97 4.34 13.78
C HIS A 450 -8.62 4.75 13.22
N ALA A 451 -8.56 4.86 11.89
CA ALA A 451 -7.43 5.41 11.18
C ALA A 451 -7.02 6.77 11.77
N GLY A 452 -5.71 6.92 12.02
CA GLY A 452 -5.12 8.20 12.37
C GLY A 452 -5.32 9.19 11.24
N ARG A 453 -5.83 10.38 11.54
CA ARG A 453 -6.09 11.43 10.56
C ARG A 453 -5.89 12.82 11.17
N PRO A 454 -5.67 13.86 10.37
CA PRO A 454 -5.61 15.23 10.87
C PRO A 454 -6.90 15.60 11.61
N THR A 455 -6.76 16.45 12.62
CA THR A 455 -7.88 17.11 13.31
C THR A 455 -8.57 18.11 12.40
N ARG A 456 -9.82 18.47 12.71
CA ARG A 456 -10.65 19.30 11.82
C ARG A 456 -10.03 20.67 11.55
N ASP A 457 -9.38 21.25 12.55
CA ASP A 457 -8.76 22.57 12.52
C ASP A 457 -7.52 22.66 11.61
N CYS A 458 -6.92 21.53 11.22
CA CYS A 458 -5.78 21.50 10.29
C CYS A 458 -6.08 20.92 8.90
N LEU A 459 -7.33 20.51 8.60
CA LEU A 459 -7.66 19.87 7.31
C LEU A 459 -7.36 20.71 6.07
N PHE A 460 -7.40 22.04 6.21
CA PHE A 460 -7.22 22.99 5.10
C PHE A 460 -5.94 23.83 5.25
N SER A 461 -4.98 23.34 6.04
CA SER A 461 -3.66 23.95 6.20
C SER A 461 -2.61 23.04 5.57
N ASP A 462 -1.59 23.63 4.93
CA ASP A 462 -0.45 22.87 4.40
C ASP A 462 0.46 22.44 5.56
N PRO A 463 0.50 21.15 5.92
CA PRO A 463 1.20 20.70 7.13
C PRO A 463 2.72 20.68 7.00
N VAL A 464 3.25 20.89 5.78
CA VAL A 464 4.69 20.82 5.50
C VAL A 464 5.27 22.22 5.40
N MET A 465 4.54 23.17 4.81
CA MET A 465 5.06 24.49 4.47
C MET A 465 4.50 25.64 5.32
N ASP A 466 3.48 25.41 6.15
CA ASP A 466 2.83 26.51 6.91
C ASP A 466 3.54 26.92 8.20
N GLY A 467 4.54 26.16 8.64
CA GLY A 467 5.31 26.42 9.87
C GLY A 467 4.53 26.24 11.18
N LYS A 468 3.35 25.58 11.15
CA LYS A 468 2.50 25.35 12.32
C LYS A 468 2.57 23.90 12.83
N ARG A 469 2.09 23.69 14.05
CA ARG A 469 1.91 22.35 14.64
C ARG A 469 0.54 21.82 14.23
N HIS A 470 0.49 20.59 13.74
CA HIS A 470 -0.74 19.91 13.29
C HIS A 470 -1.05 18.74 14.22
N GLU A 471 -2.29 18.66 14.70
CA GLU A 471 -2.71 17.61 15.63
C GLU A 471 -3.33 16.42 14.89
N LEU A 472 -2.90 15.20 15.24
CA LEU A 472 -3.50 13.96 14.78
C LEU A 472 -4.59 13.51 15.75
N LYS A 473 -5.72 13.04 15.21
CA LYS A 473 -6.81 12.44 15.97
C LYS A 473 -6.88 10.94 15.71
N SER A 474 -6.89 10.17 16.79
CA SER A 474 -7.35 8.80 16.80
C SER A 474 -8.16 8.59 18.09
N SER A 475 -9.19 7.75 18.06
CA SER A 475 -10.01 7.49 19.25
C SER A 475 -9.57 6.20 19.93
N SER A 476 -9.28 6.27 21.23
CA SER A 476 -9.16 5.12 22.12
C SER A 476 -10.46 4.92 22.91
N THR A 477 -10.76 3.68 23.31
CA THR A 477 -11.68 3.41 24.41
C THR A 477 -10.87 2.95 25.60
N SER A 478 -11.13 3.51 26.78
CA SER A 478 -11.01 2.78 28.03
C SER A 478 -11.93 1.56 27.92
N SER A 479 -11.33 0.37 27.96
CA SER A 479 -12.02 -0.90 28.17
C SER A 479 -12.80 -0.90 29.47
#